data_AF-E7G851-F1
#
_entry.id   AF-E7G851-F1
#
_cell.length_a   1.000
_cell.length_b   1.000
_cell.length_c   1.000
_cell.angle_alpha   90.00
_cell.angle_beta   90.00
_cell.angle_gamma   90.00
#
_symmetry.space_group_name_H-M   'P 1'
#
loop_
_entity.id
_entity.type
_entity.pdbx_description
1 polymer ?
#
loop_
_entity_poly.entity_id
_entity_poly.type
_entity_poly.pdbx_seq_one_letter_code
_entity_poly.pdbx_strand_id
1 'polypeptide(L)'
;MIKSFYRLVDKKMIALLILMLVISPTLCGKNTYTICLIYSHYLTIYMNNVYLLMMYQYASRCQTLSAYIITRIGQQKFYQIVYWIFISIGLLYTIIIYISYYFFFGAIPSESFLFTIYFMIINIIVTGLESTLIYLQVGTKKNLLYLIFPIIINVLFHFLYTNLY
;
A
#
# COMPACT_ATOMS: atom_id res chain seq x y z
N MET A 1 -20.77 15.69 -9.94
CA MET A 1 -20.58 14.72 -8.83
C MET A 1 -19.84 13.46 -9.27
N ILE A 2 -20.36 12.67 -10.23
CA ILE A 2 -19.73 11.42 -10.73
C ILE A 2 -18.32 11.65 -11.32
N LYS A 3 -18.13 12.68 -12.15
CA LYS A 3 -16.79 13.05 -12.69
C LYS A 3 -15.76 13.40 -11.61
N SER A 4 -16.19 13.91 -10.44
CA SER A 4 -15.29 14.19 -9.31
C SER A 4 -14.91 12.92 -8.54
N PHE A 5 -15.82 11.93 -8.50
CA PHE A 5 -15.55 10.62 -7.92
C PHE A 5 -14.56 9.83 -8.79
N TYR A 6 -14.69 9.89 -10.12
CA TYR A 6 -13.69 9.31 -11.04
C TYR A 6 -12.32 9.99 -10.95
N ARG A 7 -12.25 11.24 -10.47
CA ARG A 7 -10.99 11.91 -10.15
C ARG A 7 -10.40 11.47 -8.82
N LEU A 8 -11.08 10.69 -7.97
CA LEU A 8 -10.50 10.16 -6.73
C LEU A 8 -9.35 9.19 -7.02
N VAL A 9 -9.49 8.44 -8.11
CA VAL A 9 -8.53 7.44 -8.54
C VAL A 9 -7.56 8.05 -9.54
N ASP A 10 -6.28 8.17 -9.18
CA ASP A 10 -5.27 8.62 -10.13
C ASP A 10 -4.88 7.47 -11.06
N LYS A 11 -5.51 7.45 -12.24
CA LYS A 11 -5.32 6.40 -13.25
C LYS A 11 -3.85 6.21 -13.64
N LYS A 12 -3.04 7.27 -13.57
CA LYS A 12 -1.60 7.21 -13.86
C LYS A 12 -0.86 6.41 -12.79
N MET A 13 -1.19 6.60 -11.51
CA MET A 13 -0.58 5.85 -10.41
C MET A 13 -1.01 4.38 -10.41
N ILE A 14 -2.27 4.09 -10.73
CA ILE A 14 -2.72 2.70 -10.90
C ILE A 14 -2.02 2.04 -12.09
N ALA A 15 -1.93 2.72 -13.23
CA ALA A 15 -1.20 2.20 -14.39
C ALA A 15 0.27 1.95 -14.05
N LEU A 16 0.90 2.83 -13.28
CA LEU A 16 2.28 2.66 -12.80
C LEU A 16 2.40 1.44 -11.86
N LEU A 17 1.47 1.25 -10.93
CA LEU A 17 1.44 0.08 -10.04
C LEU A 17 1.29 -1.23 -10.82
N ILE A 18 0.38 -1.29 -11.79
CA ILE A 18 0.18 -2.47 -12.65
C ILE A 18 1.44 -2.73 -13.48
N LEU A 19 2.02 -1.68 -14.07
CA LEU A 19 3.25 -1.80 -14.86
C LEU A 19 4.40 -2.34 -14.01
N MET A 20 4.60 -1.80 -12.80
CA MET A 20 5.62 -2.28 -11.87
C MET A 20 5.37 -3.72 -11.42
N LEU A 21 4.12 -4.11 -11.19
CA LEU A 21 3.73 -5.48 -10.85
C LEU A 21 4.05 -6.46 -11.99
N VAL A 22 3.80 -6.09 -13.25
CA VAL A 22 4.07 -6.97 -14.41
C VAL A 22 5.57 -7.03 -14.75
N ILE A 23 6.31 -5.95 -14.48
CA ILE A 23 7.77 -5.92 -14.67
C ILE A 23 8.50 -6.61 -13.50
N SER A 24 7.83 -6.81 -12.35
CA SER A 24 8.41 -7.48 -11.18
C SER A 24 9.13 -8.79 -11.49
N PRO A 25 8.55 -9.71 -12.29
CA PRO A 25 9.14 -11.03 -12.51
C PRO A 25 10.35 -10.98 -13.45
N THR A 26 10.37 -10.03 -14.39
CA THR A 26 11.46 -9.91 -15.35
C THR A 26 12.69 -9.25 -14.76
N LEU A 27 12.53 -8.33 -13.80
CA LEU A 27 13.64 -7.65 -13.12
C LEU A 27 14.23 -8.42 -11.94
N CYS A 28 13.52 -9.42 -11.41
CA CYS A 28 13.90 -10.09 -10.17
C CYS A 28 15.13 -11.02 -10.28
N GLY A 29 15.51 -11.45 -11.49
CA GLY A 29 16.75 -12.20 -11.77
C GLY A 29 16.84 -13.62 -11.17
N LYS A 30 16.24 -13.88 -10.01
CA LYS A 30 16.07 -15.18 -9.36
C LYS A 30 14.58 -15.49 -9.19
N ASN A 31 14.15 -16.62 -9.74
CA ASN A 31 12.74 -16.93 -10.01
C ASN A 31 12.02 -17.61 -8.84
N THR A 32 12.12 -17.10 -7.62
CA THR A 32 11.31 -17.64 -6.52
C THR A 32 10.48 -16.56 -5.83
N TYR A 33 9.28 -16.96 -5.41
CA TYR A 33 8.32 -16.10 -4.71
C TYR A 33 8.97 -15.31 -3.57
N THR A 34 9.74 -16.00 -2.71
CA THR A 34 10.39 -15.40 -1.55
C THR A 34 11.46 -14.37 -1.95
N ILE A 35 12.22 -14.63 -3.01
CA ILE A 35 13.29 -13.72 -3.45
C ILE A 35 12.69 -12.43 -4.03
N CYS A 36 11.61 -12.53 -4.80
CA CYS A 36 10.93 -11.35 -5.31
C CYS A 36 10.24 -10.54 -4.22
N LEU A 37 9.66 -11.22 -3.22
CA LEU A 37 8.91 -10.55 -2.16
C LEU A 37 9.81 -9.88 -1.11
N ILE A 38 10.90 -10.54 -0.72
CA ILE A 38 11.69 -10.15 0.45
C ILE A 38 13.03 -9.54 0.04
N TYR A 39 13.71 -10.14 -0.93
CA TYR A 39 15.10 -9.83 -1.24
C TYR A 39 15.28 -8.87 -2.42
N SER A 40 14.26 -8.71 -3.26
CA SER A 40 14.27 -7.76 -4.37
C SER A 40 13.91 -6.36 -3.90
N HIS A 41 14.81 -5.83 -3.07
CA HIS A 41 14.72 -4.55 -2.37
C HIS A 41 14.06 -3.45 -3.18
N TYR A 42 14.50 -3.28 -4.42
CA TYR A 42 14.11 -2.11 -5.19
C TYR A 42 12.62 -2.15 -5.53
N LEU A 43 12.13 -3.27 -6.06
CA LEU A 43 10.84 -3.25 -6.71
C LEU A 43 9.65 -3.26 -5.72
N THR A 44 9.71 -4.05 -4.65
CA THR A 44 8.67 -4.04 -3.61
C THR A 44 8.65 -2.73 -2.84
N ILE A 45 9.82 -2.14 -2.52
CA ILE A 45 9.90 -0.81 -1.91
C ILE A 45 9.30 0.26 -2.83
N TYR A 46 9.64 0.25 -4.13
CA TYR A 46 9.09 1.21 -5.09
C TYR A 46 7.57 1.07 -5.23
N MET A 47 7.05 -0.15 -5.35
CA MET A 47 5.61 -0.38 -5.43
C MET A 47 4.89 0.12 -4.17
N ASN A 48 5.41 -0.17 -2.98
CA ASN A 48 4.85 0.31 -1.72
C ASN A 48 4.86 1.86 -1.69
N ASN A 49 5.94 2.51 -2.11
CA ASN A 49 6.01 3.97 -2.13
C ASN A 49 5.02 4.60 -3.11
N VAL A 50 4.81 4.00 -4.29
CA VAL A 50 3.77 4.44 -5.25
C VAL A 50 2.38 4.26 -4.65
N TYR A 51 2.13 3.16 -3.96
CA TYR A 51 0.88 2.92 -3.22
C TYR A 51 0.66 3.97 -2.13
N LEU A 52 1.66 4.27 -1.31
CA LEU A 52 1.58 5.30 -0.26
C LEU A 52 1.29 6.69 -0.84
N LEU A 53 1.93 7.02 -1.97
CA LEU A 53 1.66 8.27 -2.67
C LEU A 53 0.22 8.34 -3.21
N MET A 54 -0.29 7.23 -3.74
CA MET A 54 -1.69 7.12 -4.19
C MET A 54 -2.66 7.33 -3.02
N MET A 55 -2.41 6.69 -1.87
CA MET A 55 -3.23 6.85 -0.66
C MET A 55 -3.19 8.27 -0.11
N TYR A 56 -2.03 8.92 -0.15
CA TYR A 56 -1.87 10.32 0.26
C TYR A 56 -2.67 11.29 -0.63
N GLN A 57 -2.66 11.06 -1.95
CA GLN A 57 -3.49 11.83 -2.88
C GLN A 57 -4.98 11.57 -2.65
N TYR A 58 -5.35 10.32 -2.38
CA TYR A 58 -6.72 9.94 -2.06
C TYR A 58 -7.20 10.64 -0.78
N ALA A 59 -6.40 10.67 0.29
CA ALA A 59 -6.68 11.41 1.52
C ALA A 59 -6.95 12.90 1.26
N SER A 60 -6.09 13.54 0.46
CA SER A 60 -6.25 14.95 0.09
C SER A 60 -7.56 15.21 -0.66
N ARG A 61 -8.01 14.28 -1.51
CA ARG A 61 -9.27 14.40 -2.27
C ARG A 61 -10.49 14.13 -1.38
N CYS A 62 -10.40 13.16 -0.47
CA CYS A 62 -11.41 12.94 0.57
C CYS A 62 -11.63 14.18 1.43
N GLN A 63 -10.56 14.90 1.77
CA GLN A 63 -10.67 16.15 2.52
C GLN A 63 -11.44 17.25 1.78
N THR A 64 -11.31 17.35 0.46
CA THR A 64 -12.10 18.33 -0.32
C THR A 64 -13.60 17.98 -0.32
N LEU A 65 -13.93 16.68 -0.30
CA LEU A 65 -15.31 16.20 -0.31
C LEU A 65 -15.94 16.14 1.09
N SER A 66 -15.13 16.20 2.15
CA SER A 66 -15.57 15.99 3.53
C SER A 66 -16.67 16.97 3.95
N ALA A 67 -16.54 18.26 3.62
CA ALA A 67 -17.51 19.30 3.97
C ALA A 67 -18.94 18.99 3.47
N TYR A 68 -19.08 18.39 2.28
CA TYR A 68 -20.39 18.04 1.71
C TYR A 68 -20.97 16.74 2.28
N ILE A 69 -20.12 15.82 2.71
CA ILE A 69 -20.54 14.51 3.21
C ILE A 69 -20.84 14.57 4.71
N ILE A 70 -20.02 15.31 5.47
CA ILE A 70 -20.18 15.50 6.92
C ILE A 70 -21.52 16.14 7.24
N THR A 71 -22.00 17.10 6.43
CA THR A 71 -23.32 17.73 6.61
C THR A 71 -24.50 16.77 6.45
N ARG A 72 -24.32 15.63 5.78
CA ARG A 72 -25.38 14.63 5.54
C ARG A 72 -25.33 13.44 6.50
N ILE A 73 -24.14 12.94 6.82
CA ILE A 73 -23.95 11.67 7.54
C ILE A 73 -23.44 11.90 8.98
N GLY A 74 -22.94 13.10 9.26
CA GLY A 74 -22.31 13.46 10.54
C GLY A 74 -20.81 13.16 10.57
N GLN A 75 -20.09 13.92 11.39
CA GLN A 75 -18.62 13.93 11.44
C GLN A 75 -18.03 12.58 11.86
N GLN A 76 -18.51 12.00 12.96
CA GLN A 76 -17.97 10.75 13.51
C GLN A 76 -18.13 9.57 12.54
N LYS A 77 -19.31 9.45 11.92
CA LYS A 77 -19.59 8.40 10.92
C LYS A 77 -18.73 8.57 9.67
N PHE A 78 -18.51 9.80 9.20
CA PHE A 78 -17.63 10.07 8.06
C PHE A 78 -16.20 9.56 8.33
N TYR A 79 -15.61 9.93 9.46
CA TYR A 79 -14.25 9.53 9.81
C TYR A 79 -14.11 8.01 9.97
N GLN A 80 -15.10 7.34 10.57
CA GLN A 80 -15.11 5.88 10.68
C GLN A 80 -15.18 5.19 9.32
N ILE A 81 -16.07 5.64 8.43
CA ILE A 81 -16.21 5.06 7.07
C ILE A 81 -14.91 5.25 6.28
N VAL A 82 -14.32 6.44 6.31
CA VAL A 82 -13.07 6.71 5.60
C VAL A 82 -11.94 5.85 6.15
N TYR A 83 -11.85 5.67 7.48
CA TYR A 83 -10.85 4.79 8.08
C TYR A 83 -10.97 3.35 7.57
N TRP A 84 -12.17 2.78 7.60
CA TRP A 84 -12.41 1.43 7.09
C TRP A 84 -12.08 1.28 5.60
N ILE A 85 -12.36 2.31 4.80
CA ILE A 85 -11.99 2.33 3.38
C ILE A 85 -10.45 2.29 3.23
N PHE A 86 -9.71 3.08 4.02
CA PHE A 86 -8.26 3.12 3.95
C PHE A 86 -7.63 1.76 4.27
N ILE A 87 -8.06 1.15 5.38
CA ILE A 87 -7.60 -0.19 5.77
C ILE A 87 -7.96 -1.24 4.71
N SER A 88 -9.19 -1.19 4.16
CA SER A 88 -9.62 -2.12 3.13
C SER A 88 -8.79 -2.00 1.85
N ILE A 89 -8.45 -0.77 1.42
CA ILE A 89 -7.60 -0.54 0.26
C ILE A 89 -6.19 -1.09 0.51
N GLY A 90 -5.63 -0.90 1.70
CA GLY A 90 -4.32 -1.46 2.07
C GLY A 90 -4.31 -2.99 2.07
N LEU A 91 -5.34 -3.62 2.62
CA LEU A 91 -5.49 -5.07 2.57
C LEU A 91 -5.61 -5.58 1.13
N LEU A 92 -6.45 -4.94 0.31
CA LEU A 92 -6.60 -5.29 -1.09
C LEU A 92 -5.27 -5.19 -1.85
N TYR A 93 -4.49 -4.13 -1.60
CA TYR A 93 -3.17 -3.95 -2.19
C TYR A 93 -2.24 -5.13 -1.86
N THR A 94 -2.12 -5.50 -0.58
CA THR A 94 -1.26 -6.63 -0.17
C THR A 94 -1.71 -7.97 -0.76
N ILE A 95 -3.02 -8.23 -0.77
CA ILE A 95 -3.58 -9.46 -1.34
C ILE A 95 -3.30 -9.55 -2.85
N ILE A 96 -3.46 -8.44 -3.58
CA ILE A 96 -3.17 -8.39 -5.02
C ILE A 96 -1.71 -8.75 -5.28
N ILE A 97 -0.77 -8.21 -4.52
CA ILE A 97 0.66 -8.54 -4.66
C ILE A 97 0.88 -10.04 -4.42
N TYR A 98 0.35 -10.58 -3.34
CA TYR A 98 0.58 -11.98 -2.96
C TYR A 98 0.01 -12.97 -3.98
N ILE A 99 -1.20 -12.72 -4.48
CA ILE A 99 -1.83 -13.53 -5.53
C ILE A 99 -1.03 -13.40 -6.84
N SER A 100 -0.62 -12.18 -7.19
CA SER A 100 0.12 -11.93 -8.43
C SER A 100 1.48 -12.61 -8.41
N TYR A 101 2.20 -12.58 -7.28
CA TYR A 101 3.48 -13.27 -7.17
C TYR A 101 3.33 -14.79 -7.18
N TYR A 102 2.22 -15.33 -6.65
CA TYR A 102 1.91 -16.75 -6.78
C TYR A 102 1.64 -17.11 -8.25
N PHE A 103 0.95 -16.25 -8.99
CA PHE A 103 0.69 -16.45 -10.43
C PHE A 103 1.98 -16.43 -11.27
N PHE A 104 2.92 -15.51 -10.97
CA PHE A 104 4.16 -15.37 -11.74
C PHE A 104 5.24 -16.39 -11.38
N PHE A 105 5.39 -16.75 -10.11
CA PHE A 105 6.51 -17.59 -9.62
C PHE A 105 6.09 -18.96 -9.11
N GLY A 106 4.78 -19.25 -9.04
CA GLY A 106 4.25 -20.50 -8.51
C GLY A 106 4.31 -20.60 -6.99
N ALA A 107 4.43 -21.83 -6.48
CA ALA A 107 4.41 -22.10 -5.05
C ALA A 107 5.65 -21.54 -4.33
N ILE A 108 5.47 -21.20 -3.05
CA ILE A 108 6.56 -20.80 -2.16
C ILE A 108 7.50 -22.00 -1.96
N PRO A 109 8.83 -21.85 -2.12
CA PRO A 109 9.78 -22.92 -1.83
C PRO A 109 9.62 -23.46 -0.41
N SER A 110 9.70 -24.79 -0.24
CA SER A 110 9.52 -25.45 1.06
C SER A 110 10.52 -24.96 2.11
N GLU A 111 11.77 -24.71 1.70
CA GLU A 111 12.86 -24.23 2.57
C GLU A 111 12.57 -22.85 3.17
N SER A 112 11.87 -21.98 2.44
CA SER A 112 11.59 -20.59 2.85
C SER A 112 10.13 -20.36 3.26
N PHE A 113 9.32 -21.42 3.36
CA PHE A 113 7.87 -21.32 3.54
C PHE A 113 7.45 -20.55 4.79
N LEU A 114 7.91 -21.01 5.97
CA LEU A 114 7.55 -20.38 7.25
C LEU A 114 8.01 -18.93 7.32
N PHE A 115 9.24 -18.65 6.86
CA PHE A 115 9.79 -17.31 6.82
C PHE A 115 8.96 -16.36 5.93
N THR A 116 8.57 -16.83 4.75
CA THR A 116 7.73 -16.07 3.82
C THR A 116 6.38 -15.73 4.45
N ILE A 117 5.75 -16.67 5.16
CA ILE A 117 4.49 -16.44 5.86
C ILE A 117 4.64 -15.40 6.97
N TYR A 118 5.69 -15.48 7.79
CA TYR A 118 5.94 -14.49 8.84
C TYR A 118 6.13 -13.09 8.24
N PHE A 119 6.90 -12.98 7.16
CA PHE A 119 7.06 -11.72 6.43
C PHE A 119 5.71 -11.20 5.93
N MET A 120 4.87 -12.03 5.31
CA MET A 120 3.57 -11.62 4.79
C MET A 120 2.64 -11.09 5.88
N ILE A 121 2.61 -11.73 7.05
CA ILE A 121 1.79 -11.31 8.20
C ILE A 121 2.29 -9.96 8.72
N ILE A 122 3.59 -9.80 8.92
CA ILE A 122 4.15 -8.56 9.46
C ILE A 122 4.01 -7.43 8.44
N ASN A 123 4.17 -7.71 7.15
CA ASN A 123 3.94 -6.74 6.08
C ASN A 123 2.48 -6.24 6.03
N ILE A 124 1.49 -7.11 6.32
CA ILE A 124 0.08 -6.68 6.46
C ILE A 124 -0.07 -5.70 7.63
N ILE A 125 0.53 -6.00 8.79
CA ILE A 125 0.48 -5.14 9.97
C ILE A 125 1.11 -3.78 9.66
N VAL A 126 2.30 -3.78 9.05
CA VAL A 126 3.02 -2.56 8.65
C VAL A 126 2.19 -1.74 7.66
N THR A 127 1.64 -2.37 6.62
CA THR A 127 0.77 -1.70 5.65
C THR A 127 -0.48 -1.09 6.31
N GLY A 128 -1.04 -1.76 7.32
CA GLY A 128 -2.14 -1.25 8.14
C GLY A 128 -1.75 0.00 8.94
N LEU A 129 -0.57 -0.01 9.56
CA LEU A 129 -0.01 1.15 10.28
C LEU A 129 0.24 2.33 9.33
N GLU A 130 0.87 2.08 8.18
CA GLU A 130 1.11 3.09 7.15
C GLU A 130 -0.19 3.71 6.63
N SER A 131 -1.19 2.88 6.34
CA SER A 131 -2.51 3.34 5.89
C SER A 131 -3.21 4.18 6.97
N THR A 132 -3.02 3.82 8.25
CA THR A 132 -3.55 4.60 9.39
C THR A 132 -2.86 5.96 9.51
N LEU A 133 -1.54 6.02 9.35
CA LEU A 133 -0.79 7.27 9.39
C LEU A 133 -1.22 8.23 8.28
N ILE A 134 -1.43 7.72 7.05
CA ILE A 134 -1.96 8.55 5.96
C ILE A 134 -3.40 9.00 6.27
N TYR A 135 -4.22 8.13 6.83
CA TYR A 135 -5.59 8.47 7.22
C TYR A 135 -5.67 9.66 8.19
N LEU A 136 -4.72 9.82 9.11
CA LEU A 136 -4.67 10.96 10.04
C LEU A 136 -4.58 12.34 9.35
N GLN A 137 -4.21 12.37 8.07
CA GLN A 137 -4.26 13.58 7.25
C GLN A 137 -5.70 14.03 6.94
N VAL A 138 -6.67 13.12 6.94
CA VAL A 138 -8.08 13.46 6.69
C VAL A 138 -8.59 14.28 7.86
N GLY A 139 -9.16 15.46 7.57
CA GLY A 139 -9.59 16.42 8.58
C GLY A 139 -8.55 17.48 8.96
N THR A 140 -7.29 17.32 8.55
CA THR A 140 -6.22 18.27 8.85
C THR A 140 -5.73 19.01 7.59
N LYS A 141 -4.94 20.07 7.78
CA LYS A 141 -4.29 20.77 6.67
C LYS A 141 -3.27 19.83 6.03
N LYS A 142 -3.23 19.82 4.69
CA LYS A 142 -2.28 18.99 3.93
C LYS A 142 -0.85 19.19 4.45
N ASN A 143 -0.33 18.13 5.06
CA ASN A 143 1.03 18.09 5.60
C ASN A 143 1.76 16.90 4.95
N LEU A 144 3.00 17.12 4.55
CA LEU A 144 3.82 16.12 3.88
C LEU A 144 4.41 15.11 4.88
N LEU A 145 4.42 15.44 6.18
CA LEU A 145 4.84 14.51 7.24
C LEU A 145 4.03 13.21 7.25
N TYR A 146 2.72 13.27 6.96
CA TYR A 146 1.86 12.09 6.87
C TYR A 146 2.21 11.15 5.71
N LEU A 147 3.07 11.58 4.77
CA LEU A 147 3.63 10.73 3.72
C LEU A 147 5.07 10.30 4.05
N ILE A 148 5.89 11.21 4.59
CA ILE A 148 7.29 10.90 4.95
C ILE A 148 7.35 9.77 5.99
N PHE A 149 6.54 9.82 7.05
CA PHE A 149 6.58 8.80 8.11
C PHE A 149 6.30 7.38 7.57
N PRO A 150 5.21 7.15 6.82
CA PRO A 150 5.00 5.86 6.15
C PRO A 150 6.15 5.41 5.26
N ILE A 151 6.75 6.32 4.46
CA ILE A 151 7.88 5.96 3.59
C ILE A 151 9.09 5.51 4.44
N ILE A 152 9.39 6.22 5.53
CA ILE A 152 10.48 5.84 6.44
C ILE A 152 10.21 4.47 7.06
N ILE A 153 8.98 4.21 7.51
CA ILE A 153 8.59 2.91 8.08
C ILE A 153 8.77 1.79 7.04
N ASN A 154 8.30 1.98 5.81
CA ASN A 154 8.46 1.01 4.72
C ASN A 154 9.93 0.69 4.44
N VAL A 155 10.80 1.71 4.40
CA VAL A 155 12.24 1.55 4.19
C VAL A 155 12.91 0.83 5.36
N LEU A 156 12.60 1.22 6.60
CA LEU A 156 13.12 0.56 7.80
C LEU A 156 12.69 -0.91 7.87
N PHE A 157 11.43 -1.20 7.52
CA PHE A 157 10.90 -2.55 7.49
C PHE A 157 11.70 -3.45 6.52
N HIS A 158 11.93 -2.98 5.29
CA HIS A 158 12.73 -3.73 4.32
C HIS A 158 14.19 -3.85 4.76
N PHE A 159 14.79 -2.79 5.29
CA PHE A 159 16.18 -2.83 5.77
C PHE A 159 16.38 -3.80 6.94
N LEU A 160 15.46 -3.83 7.91
CA LEU A 160 15.53 -4.77 9.03
C LEU A 160 15.43 -6.22 8.56
N TYR A 161 14.48 -6.52 7.68
CA TYR A 161 14.26 -7.88 7.21
C TYR A 161 15.39 -8.44 6.38
N THR A 162 16.13 -7.60 5.67
CA THR A 162 17.29 -8.05 4.88
C THR A 162 18.61 -8.07 5.65
N ASN A 163 18.70 -7.43 6.82
CA ASN A 163 19.91 -7.57 7.66
C ASN A 163 19.78 -8.68 8.70
N LEU A 164 18.57 -9.20 8.91
CA LEU A 164 18.33 -10.32 9.80
C LEU A 164 18.76 -11.67 9.19
N TYR A 165 19.07 -11.73 7.89
CA TYR A 165 19.53 -12.92 7.13
C TYR A 165 20.35 -12.54 5.90
#